data_AF-A0A7M1LIF4-F1
#
_entry.id   AF-A0A7M1LIF4-F1
#
_cell.length_a   1.000
_cell.length_b   1.000
_cell.length_c   1.000
_cell.angle_alpha   90.00
_cell.angle_beta   90.00
_cell.angle_gamma   90.00
#
_symmetry.space_group_name_H-M   'P 1'
#
loop_
_entity.id
_entity.type
_entity.pdbx_description
1 polymer ?
#
loop_
_entity_poly.entity_id
_entity_poly.type
_entity_poly.pdbx_seq_one_letter_code
_entity_poly.pdbx_strand_id
1 'polypeptide(L)' 'MCQNALEKLGISHLKERIFTNLSGGEKQLVYLARVLSSKAKIIFMDEPVSGLDFGNQIKLLNLIKTLSKVAT' A
#
# COMPACT_ATOMS: atom_id res chain seq x y z
N MET A 1 2.01 -10.95 8.71
CA MET A 1 0.98 -10.05 8.13
C MET A 1 1.61 -8.76 7.60
N CYS A 2 2.27 -7.95 8.44
CA CYS A 2 2.93 -6.71 7.99
C CYS A 2 4.00 -6.91 6.92
N GLN A 3 4.87 -7.91 7.09
CA GLN A 3 5.94 -8.22 6.13
C GLN A 3 5.38 -8.55 4.72
N ASN A 4 4.31 -9.35 4.65
CA ASN A 4 3.66 -9.71 3.38
C ASN A 4 3.08 -8.48 2.65
N ALA A 5 2.55 -7.51 3.40
CA ALA A 5 2.02 -6.28 2.83
C ALA A 5 3.14 -5.38 2.26
N LEU A 6 4.26 -5.26 2.98
CA LEU A 6 5.42 -4.51 2.49
C LEU A 6 5.99 -5.12 1.21
N GLU A 7 6.07 -6.46 1.14
CA GLU A 7 6.53 -7.19 -0.05
C GLU A 7 5.62 -6.98 -1.25
N LYS A 8 4.29 -7.10 -1.06
CA LYS A 8 3.30 -6.86 -2.12
C LYS A 8 3.37 -5.44 -2.69
N LEU A 9 3.76 -4.47 -1.88
CA LEU A 9 3.92 -3.07 -2.28
C LEU A 9 5.35 -2.73 -2.70
N GLY A 10 6.30 -3.67 -2.63
CA GLY A 10 7.70 -3.44 -3.03
C GLY A 10 8.48 -2.50 -2.10
N ILE A 11 8.01 -2.29 -0.86
CA ILE A 11 8.59 -1.34 0.09
C ILE A 11 9.26 -2.00 1.31
N SER A 12 9.62 -3.27 1.21
CA SER A 12 10.32 -4.00 2.30
C SER A 12 11.62 -3.31 2.76
N HIS A 13 12.30 -2.60 1.85
CA HIS A 13 13.52 -1.85 2.15
C HIS A 13 13.29 -0.63 3.07
N LEU A 14 12.03 -0.20 3.25
CA LEU A 14 11.68 0.92 4.15
C LEU A 14 11.47 0.49 5.60
N LYS A 15 11.47 -0.82 5.89
CA LYS A 15 11.09 -1.39 7.19
C LYS A 15 11.81 -0.75 8.39
N GLU A 16 13.10 -0.46 8.24
CA GLU A 16 13.95 0.08 9.31
C GLU A 16 14.15 1.61 9.19
N ARG A 17 13.49 2.28 8.24
CA ARG A 17 13.61 3.73 8.05
C ARG A 17 12.62 4.47 8.94
N ILE A 18 13.05 5.61 9.50
CA ILE A 18 12.19 6.49 10.29
C ILE A 18 11.09 7.08 9.38
N PHE A 19 9.83 6.86 9.76
CA PHE A 19 8.66 7.24 8.95
C PHE A 19 8.63 8.72 8.54
N THR A 20 9.04 9.62 9.42
CA THR A 20 9.06 11.07 9.14
C THR A 20 9.98 11.43 7.99
N ASN A 21 11.04 10.63 7.76
CA ASN A 21 12.07 10.86 6.75
C ASN A 21 11.71 10.26 5.38
N LEU A 22 10.55 9.61 5.27
CA LEU A 22 10.05 9.05 4.02
C LEU A 22 9.47 10.16 3.12
N SER A 23 9.57 9.96 1.81
CA SER A 23 8.90 10.79 0.81
C SER A 23 7.37 10.70 0.93
N GLY A 24 6.63 11.62 0.30
CA GLY A 24 5.17 11.57 0.29
C GLY A 24 4.62 10.24 -0.25
N GLY A 25 5.14 9.79 -1.39
CA GLY A 25 4.76 8.51 -1.99
C GLY A 25 5.16 7.30 -1.14
N GLU A 26 6.34 7.31 -0.51
CA GLU A 26 6.75 6.26 0.42
C GLU A 26 5.81 6.18 1.64
N LYS A 27 5.42 7.33 2.22
CA LYS A 27 4.46 7.40 3.33
C LYS A 27 3.10 6.81 2.94
N GLN A 28 2.63 7.12 1.74
CA GLN A 28 1.38 6.58 1.21
C GLN A 28 1.43 5.06 1.04
N LEU A 29 2.53 4.51 0.50
CA LEU A 29 2.71 3.06 0.41
C LEU A 29 2.74 2.41 1.80
N VAL A 30 3.36 3.04 2.79
CA VAL A 30 3.33 2.55 4.18
C VAL A 30 1.92 2.58 4.77
N TYR A 31 1.13 3.63 4.51
CA TYR A 31 -0.28 3.66 4.94
C TYR A 31 -1.10 2.54 4.29
N LEU A 32 -0.89 2.30 3.00
CA LEU A 32 -1.52 1.18 2.29
C LEU A 32 -1.09 -0.16 2.89
N ALA A 33 0.19 -0.37 3.18
CA ALA A 33 0.67 -1.58 3.83
C ALA A 33 -0.02 -1.83 5.17
N ARG A 34 -0.27 -0.76 5.95
CA ARG A 34 -1.03 -0.83 7.20
C ARG A 34 -2.47 -1.28 6.97
N VAL A 35 -3.15 -0.73 5.96
CA VAL A 35 -4.52 -1.11 5.60
C VAL A 35 -4.58 -2.57 5.14
N LEU A 36 -3.64 -3.01 4.30
CA LEU A 36 -3.56 -4.40 3.82
C LEU A 36 -3.24 -5.41 4.92
N SER A 37 -2.53 -4.97 5.95
CA SER A 37 -2.21 -5.79 7.12
C SER A 37 -3.37 -5.86 8.11
N SER A 38 -4.38 -5.00 7.95
CA SER A 38 -5.59 -5.02 8.76
C SER A 38 -6.50 -6.18 8.33
N LYS A 39 -7.32 -6.67 9.26
CA LYS A 39 -8.40 -7.63 8.96
C LYS A 39 -9.69 -6.92 8.54
N ALA A 40 -9.58 -5.76 7.88
CA ALA A 40 -10.76 -4.99 7.47
C ALA A 40 -11.57 -5.78 6.44
N LYS A 41 -12.89 -5.85 6.66
CA LYS A 41 -13.83 -6.47 5.71
C LYS A 41 -14.16 -5.53 4.55
N ILE A 42 -14.09 -4.22 4.79
CA ILE A 42 -14.40 -3.17 3.82
C ILE A 42 -13.34 -2.09 3.97
N ILE A 43 -12.82 -1.62 2.83
CA ILE A 43 -11.81 -0.57 2.77
C ILE A 43 -12.36 0.55 1.88
N PHE A 44 -12.48 1.76 2.43
CA PHE A 44 -12.75 2.97 1.67
C PHE A 44 -11.44 3.65 1.32
N MET A 45 -11.31 4.09 0.08
CA MET A 45 -10.11 4.76 -0.43
C MET A 45 -10.55 6.01 -1.19
N ASP A 46 -10.10 7.16 -0.72
CA ASP A 46 -10.21 8.42 -1.44
C ASP A 46 -8.84 8.78 -2.01
N GLU A 47 -8.79 9.11 -3.30
CA GLU A 47 -7.57 9.36 -4.09
C GLU A 47 -6.36 8.46 -3.76
N PRO A 48 -6.48 7.11 -3.80
CA PRO A 48 -5.46 6.21 -3.26
C PRO A 48 -4.10 6.25 -3.97
N VAL A 49 -4.02 6.90 -5.12
CA VAL A 49 -2.83 7.00 -5.98
C VAL A 49 -2.13 8.37 -5.91
N SER A 50 -2.70 9.33 -5.18
CA SER A 50 -2.22 10.72 -5.12
C SER A 50 -0.86 10.82 -4.44
N GLY A 51 0.18 11.27 -5.15
CA GLY A 51 1.54 11.36 -4.62
C GLY A 51 2.45 10.17 -4.97
N LEU A 52 1.94 9.18 -5.71
CA LEU A 52 2.74 8.10 -6.29
C LEU A 52 3.23 8.44 -7.70
N ASP A 53 4.44 7.97 -8.04
CA ASP A 53 4.89 7.94 -9.44
C ASP A 53 4.04 6.96 -10.28
N PHE A 54 4.06 7.14 -11.60
CA PHE A 54 3.24 6.37 -12.54
C PHE A 54 3.38 4.85 -12.38
N GLY A 55 4.60 4.35 -12.13
CA GLY A 55 4.84 2.92 -11.95
C GLY A 55 4.16 2.38 -10.69
N ASN A 56 4.24 3.12 -9.58
CA ASN A 56 3.60 2.77 -8.32
C ASN A 56 2.08 2.94 -8.36
N GLN A 57 1.54 3.89 -9.14
CA GLN A 57 0.09 4.00 -9.37
C GLN A 57 -0.47 2.72 -10.01
N ILE A 58 0.17 2.23 -11.08
CA ILE A 58 -0.27 1.01 -11.77
C ILE A 58 -0.19 -0.22 -10.85
N LYS A 59 0.90 -0.35 -10.08
CA LYS A 59 1.05 -1.45 -9.10
C LYS A 59 -0.08 -1.44 -8.08
N LEU A 60 -0.41 -0.27 -7.52
CA LEU A 60 -1.47 -0.14 -6.54
C LEU A 60 -2.84 -0.49 -7.11
N LEU A 61 -3.19 0.02 -8.30
CA LEU A 61 -4.47 -0.28 -8.94
C LEU A 61 -4.63 -1.77 -9.23
N ASN A 62 -3.56 -2.45 -9.66
CA ASN A 62 -3.56 -3.90 -9.86
C ASN A 62 -3.76 -4.66 -8.53
N LEU A 63 -3.14 -4.20 -7.45
CA LEU A 63 -3.33 -4.77 -6.13
C LEU A 63 -4.78 -4.61 -5.64
N ILE A 64 -5.36 -3.41 -5.77
CA ILE A 64 -6.77 -3.15 -5.43
C ILE A 64 -7.70 -4.07 -6.21
N LYS A 65 -7.48 -4.22 -7.53
CA LYS A 65 -8.24 -5.14 -8.39
C LYS A 65 -8.10 -6.60 -7.97
N THR A 66 -6.97 -6.99 -7.40
CA THR A 66 -6.74 -8.35 -6.90
C THR A 66 -7.51 -8.57 -5.60
N LEU A 67 -7.47 -7.60 -4.69
CA LEU A 67 -8.17 -7.67 -3.41
C LEU A 67 -9.69 -7.65 -3.57
N SER A 68 -10.21 -6.88 -4.52
CA SER A 68 -11.66 -6.84 -4.79
C SER A 68 -12.22 -8.16 -5.31
N LYS A 69 -11.40 -9.02 -5.93
CA LYS A 69 -11.82 -10.33 -6.45
C LYS A 69 -11.88 -11.41 -5.37
N VAL A 70 -11.13 -11.27 -4.29
CA VAL A 70 -11.05 -12.25 -3.18
C VAL A 70 -12.25 -12.14 -2.24
N ALA A 71 -13.07 -11.08 -2.36
CA ALA A 71 -14.26 -10.87 -1.54
C ALA A 71 -15.53 -11.60 -2.06
N THR A 72 -15.36 -12.71 -2.79
CA THR A 72 -16.45 -13.62 -3.20
C THR A 72 -16.29 -14.93 -2.44
#